data_AF-A0A066Z298-F1
#
_entry.id   AF-A0A066Z298-F1
#
_cell.length_a   1.000
_cell.length_b   1.000
_cell.length_c   1.000
_cell.angle_alpha   90.00
_cell.angle_beta   90.00
_cell.angle_gamma   90.00
#
_symmetry.space_group_name_H-M   'P 1'
#
loop_
_entity.id
_entity.type
_entity.pdbx_description
1 polymer ?
#
loop_
_entity_poly.entity_id
_entity_poly.type
_entity_poly.pdbx_seq_one_letter_code
_entity_poly.pdbx_strand_id
1 'polypeptide(L)'
;MLVTDSATAALLPAHPATVLLDDPSVVAELAALPAGPFQVPYEPDAAAYVIFTSGSTGRPKGVVTPYRGLTNMQVNHREAIFDPVVAAAGGRRLRIAHTVSFSFDMSWEELLWLVEGHEVHVLDEALRRDARGWRTTAPSTRSTSST
;
A
#
# COMPACT_ATOMS: atom_id res chain seq x y z
N MET A 1 -8.29 16.60 -4.96
CA MET A 1 -8.24 16.80 -3.49
C MET A 1 -6.99 16.07 -3.01
N LEU A 2 -6.16 16.72 -2.20
CA LEU A 2 -4.98 16.12 -1.57
C LEU A 2 -5.33 15.83 -0.10
N VAL A 3 -5.09 14.62 0.36
CA VAL A 3 -5.23 14.24 1.78
C VAL A 3 -3.83 13.90 2.28
N THR A 4 -3.41 14.54 3.37
CA THR A 4 -2.06 14.41 3.94
C THR A 4 -2.07 14.74 5.44
N ASP A 5 -0.92 14.83 6.07
CA ASP A 5 -0.74 15.34 7.44
C ASP A 5 0.18 16.57 7.42
N SER A 6 0.25 17.30 8.53
CA SER A 6 1.02 18.55 8.61
C SER A 6 2.52 18.33 8.39
N ALA A 7 3.06 17.17 8.81
CA ALA A 7 4.47 16.84 8.65
C ALA A 7 4.84 16.63 7.18
N THR A 8 3.96 16.00 6.41
CA THR A 8 4.19 15.63 5.01
C THR A 8 3.73 16.71 4.05
N ALA A 9 2.75 17.54 4.42
CA ALA A 9 2.25 18.64 3.60
C ALA A 9 3.37 19.59 3.14
N ALA A 10 4.38 19.84 3.98
CA ALA A 10 5.53 20.69 3.65
C ALA A 10 6.42 20.12 2.53
N LEU A 11 6.34 18.82 2.27
CA LEU A 11 7.10 18.12 1.23
C LEU A 11 6.33 18.02 -0.10
N LEU A 12 5.05 18.40 -0.10
CA LEU A 12 4.16 18.21 -1.24
C LEU A 12 3.97 19.53 -2.02
N PRO A 13 3.75 19.44 -3.34
CA PRO A 13 3.37 20.61 -4.13
C PRO A 13 2.07 21.22 -3.62
N ALA A 14 1.94 22.54 -3.73
CA ALA A 14 0.69 23.22 -3.40
C ALA A 14 -0.47 22.65 -4.24
N HIS A 15 -1.58 22.34 -3.57
CA HIS A 15 -2.78 21.78 -4.19
C HIS A 15 -3.99 22.63 -3.79
N PRO A 16 -4.93 22.94 -4.70
CA PRO A 16 -6.04 23.86 -4.45
C PRO A 16 -7.05 23.39 -3.39
N ALA A 17 -7.09 22.08 -3.12
CA ALA A 17 -7.91 21.49 -2.06
C ALA A 17 -7.06 20.48 -1.29
N THR A 18 -6.61 20.84 -0.09
CA THR A 18 -5.80 20.01 0.80
C THR A 18 -6.54 19.80 2.12
N VAL A 19 -6.63 18.55 2.56
CA VAL A 19 -7.16 18.15 3.87
C VAL A 19 -6.00 17.61 4.69
N LEU A 20 -5.75 18.21 5.85
CA LEU A 20 -4.76 17.74 6.81
C LEU A 20 -5.48 16.83 7.82
N LEU A 21 -5.10 15.56 7.86
CA LEU A 21 -5.72 14.54 8.72
C LEU A 21 -5.47 14.80 10.20
N ASP A 22 -4.41 15.53 10.54
CA ASP A 22 -4.04 15.94 11.89
C ASP A 22 -4.50 17.36 12.25
N ASP A 23 -5.25 18.03 11.36
CA ASP A 23 -5.91 19.28 11.71
C ASP A 23 -6.94 19.02 12.82
N PRO A 24 -6.92 19.78 13.94
CA PRO A 24 -7.83 19.54 15.05
C PRO A 24 -9.32 19.55 14.67
N SER A 25 -9.72 20.34 13.67
CA SER A 25 -11.11 20.38 13.21
C SER A 25 -11.49 19.11 12.44
N VAL A 26 -10.59 18.60 11.59
CA VAL A 26 -10.77 17.34 10.86
C VAL A 26 -10.79 16.16 11.83
N VAL A 27 -9.88 16.13 12.80
CA VAL A 27 -9.85 15.09 13.85
C VAL A 27 -11.15 15.08 14.65
N ALA A 28 -11.66 16.26 15.04
CA ALA A 28 -12.93 16.36 15.76
C ALA A 28 -14.13 15.90 14.91
N GLU A 29 -14.14 16.24 13.62
CA GLU A 29 -15.18 15.78 12.68
C GLU A 29 -15.15 14.26 12.52
N LEU A 30 -13.97 13.68 12.27
CA LEU A 30 -13.81 12.23 12.13
C LEU A 30 -14.19 11.47 13.41
N ALA A 31 -13.85 12.01 14.60
CA ALA A 31 -14.21 11.42 15.88
C ALA A 31 -15.73 11.41 16.14
N ALA A 32 -16.48 12.29 15.50
CA ALA A 32 -17.94 12.30 15.57
C ALA A 32 -18.61 11.32 14.59
N LEU A 33 -17.86 10.76 13.63
CA LEU A 33 -18.36 9.76 12.69
C LEU A 33 -18.32 8.35 13.29
N PRO A 34 -19.22 7.44 12.85
CA PRO A 34 -19.13 6.04 13.25
C PRO A 34 -17.81 5.41 12.82
N ALA A 35 -17.11 4.77 13.75
CA ALA A 35 -15.86 4.04 13.49
C ALA A 35 -16.06 2.67 12.79
N GLY A 36 -17.28 2.40 12.29
CA GLY A 36 -17.61 1.15 11.62
C GLY A 36 -17.18 1.13 10.14
N PRO A 37 -17.28 -0.02 9.48
CA PRO A 37 -16.96 -0.13 8.06
C PRO A 37 -17.81 0.83 7.24
N PHE A 38 -17.16 1.62 6.37
CA PHE A 38 -17.87 2.50 5.47
C PHE A 38 -18.61 1.66 4.41
N GLN A 39 -19.95 1.66 4.46
CA GLN A 39 -20.78 0.92 3.53
C GLN A 39 -21.14 1.83 2.37
N VAL A 40 -20.43 1.68 1.25
CA VAL A 40 -20.81 2.29 -0.03
C VAL A 40 -21.18 1.23 -1.04
N PRO A 41 -22.12 1.52 -1.96
CA PRO A 41 -22.34 0.66 -3.12
C PRO A 41 -21.01 0.40 -3.82
N TYR A 42 -20.69 -0.88 -3.99
CA TYR A 42 -19.49 -1.35 -4.64
C TYR A 42 -19.89 -2.21 -5.83
N GLU A 43 -19.30 -1.93 -6.98
CA GLU A 43 -19.54 -2.67 -8.22
C GLU A 43 -18.30 -3.53 -8.51
N PRO A 44 -18.38 -4.87 -8.40
CA PRO A 44 -17.23 -5.74 -8.57
C PRO A 44 -16.57 -5.65 -9.95
N ASP A 45 -17.36 -5.34 -10.98
CA ASP A 45 -16.88 -5.21 -12.36
C ASP A 45 -16.37 -3.79 -12.68
N ALA A 46 -16.43 -2.84 -11.74
CA ALA A 46 -15.82 -1.53 -11.91
C ALA A 46 -14.28 -1.63 -11.95
N ALA A 47 -13.66 -0.76 -12.75
CA ALA A 47 -12.21 -0.70 -12.88
C ALA A 47 -11.53 -0.37 -11.54
N ALA A 48 -10.61 -1.22 -11.10
CA ALA A 48 -9.76 -0.99 -9.94
C ALA A 48 -8.44 -0.31 -10.31
N TYR A 49 -7.83 -0.74 -11.42
CA TYR A 49 -6.61 -0.12 -11.94
C TYR A 49 -6.46 -0.34 -13.45
N VAL A 50 -5.56 0.45 -14.05
CA VAL A 50 -5.13 0.31 -15.45
C VAL A 50 -3.61 0.28 -15.50
N ILE A 51 -3.06 -0.76 -16.13
CA ILE A 51 -1.62 -0.87 -16.40
C ILE A 51 -1.39 -0.91 -17.90
N PHE A 52 -0.44 -0.11 -18.37
CA PHE A 52 -0.07 -0.06 -19.77
C PHE A 52 1.07 -1.04 -20.06
N THR A 53 0.88 -1.88 -21.07
CA THR A 53 1.89 -2.82 -21.56
C THR A 53 2.38 -2.40 -22.94
N SER A 54 3.59 -2.81 -23.31
CA SER A 54 4.11 -2.56 -24.66
C SER A 54 3.25 -3.28 -25.70
N GLY A 55 2.70 -2.53 -26.65
CA GLY A 55 1.96 -3.10 -27.75
C GLY A 55 2.88 -3.47 -28.91
N SER A 56 2.62 -4.60 -29.58
CA SER A 56 3.34 -5.02 -30.80
C SER A 56 3.25 -4.00 -31.95
N THR A 57 2.30 -3.07 -31.90
CA THR A 57 2.09 -1.99 -32.87
C THR A 57 2.81 -0.69 -32.51
N GLY A 58 3.65 -0.68 -31.45
CA GLY A 58 4.36 0.49 -30.95
C GLY A 58 3.52 1.45 -30.11
N ARG A 59 2.20 1.22 -29.97
CA ARG A 59 1.32 1.96 -29.06
C ARG A 59 1.01 1.13 -27.82
N PRO A 60 1.22 1.66 -26.59
CA PRO A 60 0.88 0.92 -25.37
C PRO A 60 -0.59 0.55 -25.30
N LYS A 61 -0.89 -0.64 -24.76
CA LYS A 61 -2.25 -1.13 -24.54
C LYS A 61 -2.56 -1.04 -23.06
N GLY A 62 -3.66 -0.38 -22.70
CA GLY A 62 -4.16 -0.34 -21.32
C GLY A 62 -4.90 -1.61 -20.99
N VAL A 63 -4.44 -2.33 -19.97
CA VAL A 63 -5.14 -3.48 -19.38
C VAL A 63 -5.95 -2.94 -18.21
N VAL A 64 -7.28 -3.00 -18.32
CA VAL A 64 -8.20 -2.58 -17.25
C VAL A 64 -8.52 -3.80 -16.39
N THR A 65 -8.17 -3.74 -15.11
CA THR A 65 -8.49 -4.82 -14.17
C THR A 65 -9.62 -4.39 -13.25
N PRO A 66 -10.73 -5.15 -13.18
CA PRO A 66 -11.83 -4.84 -12.28
C PRO A 66 -11.52 -5.23 -10.83
N TYR A 67 -12.23 -4.65 -9.86
CA TYR A 67 -12.05 -4.95 -8.45
C TYR A 67 -12.26 -6.44 -8.12
N ARG A 68 -13.15 -7.14 -8.82
CA ARG A 68 -13.32 -8.60 -8.63
C ARG A 68 -12.04 -9.38 -8.86
N GLY A 69 -11.23 -8.98 -9.84
CA GLY A 69 -9.96 -9.65 -10.16
C GLY A 69 -8.94 -9.41 -9.06
N LEU A 70 -8.81 -8.15 -8.64
CA LEU A 70 -7.93 -7.75 -7.54
C LEU A 70 -8.33 -8.41 -6.21
N THR A 71 -9.63 -8.49 -5.91
CA THR A 71 -10.15 -9.15 -4.71
C THR A 71 -9.89 -10.65 -4.74
N ASN A 72 -10.10 -11.30 -5.90
CA ASN A 72 -9.79 -12.73 -6.05
C ASN A 72 -8.30 -13.01 -5.83
N MET A 73 -7.41 -12.16 -6.35
CA MET A 73 -5.97 -12.25 -6.09
C MET A 73 -5.66 -12.09 -4.60
N GLN A 74 -6.27 -11.12 -3.93
CA GLN A 74 -6.12 -10.89 -2.50
C GLN A 74 -6.54 -12.09 -1.64
N VAL A 75 -7.71 -12.67 -1.91
CA VAL A 75 -8.19 -13.88 -1.22
C VAL A 75 -7.23 -15.05 -1.45
N ASN A 76 -6.78 -15.26 -2.70
CA ASN A 76 -5.83 -16.33 -3.01
C ASN A 76 -4.49 -16.15 -2.29
N HIS A 77 -3.95 -14.93 -2.23
CA HIS A 77 -2.71 -14.63 -1.52
C HIS A 77 -2.87 -14.75 -0.01
N ARG A 78 -4.01 -14.35 0.55
CA ARG A 78 -4.29 -14.54 1.98
C ARG A 78 -4.16 -15.99 2.38
N GLU A 79 -4.87 -16.87 1.67
CA GLU A 79 -4.90 -18.30 1.98
C GLU A 79 -3.55 -19.00 1.71
N ALA A 80 -2.91 -18.69 0.58
CA ALA A 80 -1.73 -19.42 0.13
C ALA A 80 -0.40 -18.88 0.69
N ILE A 81 -0.34 -17.60 1.04
CA ILE A 81 0.92 -16.90 1.37
C ILE A 81 0.81 -16.18 2.71
N PHE A 82 -0.15 -15.28 2.90
CA PHE A 82 -0.16 -14.38 4.06
C PHE A 82 -0.42 -15.14 5.36
N ASP A 83 -1.50 -15.91 5.44
CA ASP A 83 -1.86 -16.65 6.66
C ASP A 83 -0.74 -17.61 7.09
N PRO A 84 -0.14 -18.44 6.19
CA PRO A 84 0.99 -19.29 6.55
C PRO A 84 2.22 -18.52 7.05
N VAL A 85 2.59 -17.42 6.39
CA VAL A 85 3.77 -16.62 6.75
C VAL A 85 3.55 -15.88 8.07
N VAL A 86 2.35 -15.35 8.31
CA VAL A 86 1.98 -14.70 9.57
C VAL A 86 1.98 -15.71 10.72
N ALA A 87 1.41 -16.90 10.50
CA ALA A 87 1.44 -17.99 11.48
C ALA A 87 2.89 -18.39 11.83
N ALA A 88 3.74 -18.57 10.82
CA ALA A 88 5.16 -18.89 11.01
C ALA A 88 5.94 -17.77 11.74
N ALA A 89 5.50 -16.52 11.60
CA ALA A 89 6.06 -15.37 12.30
C ALA A 89 5.47 -15.15 13.71
N GLY A 90 4.60 -16.04 14.20
CA GLY A 90 3.97 -15.94 15.51
C GLY A 90 2.90 -14.84 15.61
N GLY A 91 2.24 -14.51 14.49
CA GLY A 91 1.17 -13.50 14.45
C GLY A 91 1.63 -12.05 14.54
N ARG A 92 2.95 -11.80 14.56
CA ARG A 92 3.48 -10.42 14.65
C ARG A 92 3.22 -9.64 13.36
N ARG A 93 3.13 -8.31 13.47
CA ARG A 93 3.15 -7.41 12.31
C ARG A 93 4.48 -7.55 11.55
N LEU A 94 4.39 -7.78 10.25
CA LEU A 94 5.54 -7.87 9.34
C LEU A 94 5.86 -6.51 8.72
N ARG A 95 7.13 -6.34 8.34
CA ARG A 95 7.65 -5.22 7.57
C ARG A 95 8.06 -5.75 6.21
N ILE A 96 7.36 -5.31 5.18
CA ILE A 96 7.49 -5.79 3.81
C ILE A 96 8.09 -4.65 2.99
N ALA A 97 9.13 -4.94 2.21
CA ALA A 97 9.64 -3.98 1.26
C ALA A 97 8.77 -4.01 0.01
N HIS A 98 8.41 -2.85 -0.52
CA HIS A 98 7.80 -2.74 -1.84
C HIS A 98 8.92 -2.55 -2.87
N THR A 99 9.21 -3.62 -3.60
CA THR A 99 10.39 -3.79 -4.45
C THR A 99 10.03 -3.84 -5.92
N VAL A 100 8.74 -3.84 -6.27
CA VAL A 100 8.27 -3.83 -7.65
C VAL A 100 7.85 -2.41 -8.06
N SER A 101 7.95 -2.08 -9.35
CA SER A 101 7.44 -0.80 -9.86
C SER A 101 5.91 -0.82 -9.90
N PHE A 102 5.27 0.30 -9.51
CA PHE A 102 3.81 0.47 -9.56
C PHE A 102 3.20 0.35 -10.96
N SER A 103 4.02 0.40 -12.01
CA SER A 103 3.57 0.17 -13.38
C SER A 103 3.49 -1.31 -13.76
N PHE A 104 3.84 -2.24 -12.85
CA PHE A 104 3.66 -3.68 -13.01
C PHE A 104 2.62 -4.19 -12.03
N ASP A 105 1.81 -5.15 -12.47
CA ASP A 105 0.71 -5.73 -11.69
C ASP A 105 1.20 -6.45 -10.44
N MET A 106 2.37 -7.07 -10.49
CA MET A 106 3.05 -7.69 -9.35
C MET A 106 3.27 -6.73 -8.17
N SER A 107 3.26 -5.40 -8.37
CA SER A 107 3.30 -4.44 -7.26
C SER A 107 2.14 -4.60 -6.27
N TRP A 108 1.00 -5.11 -6.73
CA TRP A 108 -0.12 -5.39 -5.83
C TRP A 108 0.18 -6.48 -4.82
N GLU A 109 1.02 -7.48 -5.13
CA GLU A 109 1.35 -8.57 -4.20
C GLU A 109 1.97 -8.02 -2.90
N GLU A 110 2.83 -7.00 -3.02
CA GLU A 110 3.48 -6.34 -1.90
C GLU A 110 2.55 -5.35 -1.18
N LEU A 111 1.70 -4.63 -1.93
CA LEU A 111 0.72 -3.70 -1.36
C LEU A 111 -0.39 -4.41 -0.56
N LEU A 112 -0.77 -5.63 -0.95
CA LEU A 112 -1.82 -6.37 -0.25
C LEU A 112 -1.45 -6.71 1.20
N TRP A 113 -0.16 -6.77 1.54
CA TRP A 113 0.28 -6.88 2.94
C TRP A 113 -0.21 -5.70 3.80
N LEU A 114 -0.36 -4.50 3.23
CA LEU A 114 -0.94 -3.35 3.94
C LEU A 114 -2.41 -3.58 4.27
N VAL A 115 -3.16 -4.19 3.34
CA VAL A 115 -4.58 -4.55 3.51
C VAL A 115 -4.77 -5.59 4.62
N GLU A 116 -3.81 -6.52 4.76
CA GLU A 116 -3.79 -7.50 5.86
C GLU A 116 -3.25 -6.93 7.20
N GLY A 117 -3.01 -5.62 7.29
CA GLY A 117 -2.60 -4.95 8.52
C GLY A 117 -1.09 -4.91 8.78
N HIS A 118 -0.27 -5.26 7.80
CA HIS A 118 1.19 -5.19 7.91
C HIS A 118 1.75 -3.81 7.54
N GLU A 119 3.07 -3.67 7.61
CA GLU A 119 3.80 -2.43 7.30
C GLU A 119 4.52 -2.60 5.97
N VAL A 120 4.31 -1.67 5.02
CA VAL A 120 4.95 -1.70 3.70
C VAL A 120 5.89 -0.49 3.57
N HIS A 121 7.16 -0.75 3.29
CA HIS A 121 8.18 0.27 3.06
C HIS A 121 8.38 0.45 1.56
N VAL A 122 7.99 1.61 1.03
CA VAL A 122 8.22 1.96 -0.38
C VAL A 122 9.67 2.32 -0.58
N LEU A 123 10.39 1.52 -1.38
CA LEU A 123 11.78 1.80 -1.72
C LEU A 123 11.85 2.75 -2.91
N ASP A 124 12.80 3.69 -2.88
CA ASP A 124 13.08 4.52 -4.04
C ASP A 124 13.68 3.69 -5.21
N GLU A 125 13.65 4.26 -6.40
CA GLU A 125 14.13 3.59 -7.63
C GLU A 125 15.61 3.21 -7.56
N ALA A 126 16.44 4.03 -6.91
CA ALA A 126 17.87 3.81 -6.84
C ALA A 126 18.19 2.62 -5.92
N LEU A 127 17.58 2.58 -4.74
CA LEU A 127 17.75 1.53 -3.74
C LEU A 127 17.21 0.19 -4.23
N ARG A 128 16.11 0.18 -4.98
CA ARG A 128 15.58 -1.06 -5.58
C ARG A 128 16.58 -1.71 -6.54
N ARG A 129 17.41 -0.92 -7.23
CA ARG A 129 18.43 -1.41 -8.18
C ARG A 129 19.77 -1.74 -7.52
N ASP A 130 20.00 -1.30 -6.27
CA ASP A 130 21.25 -1.55 -5.55
C ASP A 130 21.15 -2.76 -4.61
N ALA A 131 21.54 -3.94 -5.10
CA ALA A 131 21.57 -5.17 -4.29
C ALA A 131 22.42 -5.08 -3.00
N ARG A 132 23.36 -4.14 -2.89
CA ARG A 132 24.16 -3.96 -1.67
C ARG A 132 23.46 -3.09 -0.62
N GLY A 133 22.64 -2.13 -1.04
CA GLY A 133 21.86 -1.23 -0.16
C GLY A 133 20.73 -1.91 0.63
N TRP A 134 20.35 -3.15 0.29
CA TRP A 134 19.30 -3.88 1.00
C TRP A 134 19.72 -4.35 2.40
N ARG A 135 21.02 -4.43 2.67
CA ARG A 135 21.54 -4.88 3.98
C ARG A 135 21.48 -3.80 5.06
N THR A 136 21.39 -2.53 4.67
CA THR A 136 21.48 -1.37 5.59
C THR A 136 20.12 -0.79 5.98
N THR A 137 19.04 -1.16 5.30
CA THR A 137 17.67 -0.65 5.56
C THR A 137 16.80 -1.61 6.37
N ALA A 138 17.30 -2.81 6.71
CA ALA A 138 16.65 -3.66 7.71
C ALA A 138 16.69 -2.93 9.08
N PRO A 139 15.54 -2.57 9.68
CA PRO A 139 15.53 -1.87 10.95
C PRO A 139 16.22 -2.75 12.00
N SER A 140 17.27 -2.21 12.64
CA SER A 140 18.00 -2.90 13.69
C SER A 140 17.03 -3.35 14.77
N THR A 141 16.97 -4.66 15.03
CA THR A 141 16.30 -5.21 16.22
C THR A 141 17.08 -4.77 17.46
N ARG A 142 16.84 -3.54 17.93
CA ARG A 142 17.22 -3.18 19.31
C ARG A 142 16.18 -3.79 20.23
N SER A 143 16.50 -4.99 20.71
CA SER A 143 15.99 -5.51 21.98
C SER A 143 16.32 -4.50 23.07
N THR A 144 15.36 -3.67 23.48
CA THR A 144 15.41 -3.02 24.79
C THR A 144 14.98 -4.05 25.81
N SER A 145 15.96 -4.79 26.33
CA SER A 145 15.84 -5.49 27.60
C SER A 145 15.85 -4.44 28.70
N SER A 146 14.67 -4.13 29.24
CA SER A 146 14.51 -3.39 30.49
C SER A 146 14.37 -4.38 31.64
N THR A 147 15.48 -4.48 32.39
CA THR A 147 15.67 -4.80 33.82
C THR A 147 15.13 -6.11 34.37
#